data_AF-K2CR43-F1
#
_entry.id   AF-K2CR43-F1
#
_cell.length_a   1.000
_cell.length_b   1.000
_cell.length_c   1.000
_cell.angle_alpha   90.00
_cell.angle_beta   90.00
_cell.angle_gamma   90.00
#
_symmetry.space_group_name_H-M   'P 1'
#
loop_
_entity.id
_entity.type
_entity.pdbx_description
1 polymer ?
#
loop_
_entity_poly.entity_id
_entity_poly.type
_entity_poly.pdbx_seq_one_letter_code
_entity_poly.pdbx_strand_id
1 'polypeptide(L)'
;MFENRYIKEHLERTYCYKCGTSLEGAKLVTISEAPIAIIAHAICPKCQAESMVTITTAGTGTTPIVTDLKADEIKKFISAKNVSYDDLLNLHKLLEKESLWKLLQKNEANSEKNQKN
;
A
#
# COMPACT_ATOMS: atom_id res chain seq x y z
N MET A 1 9.53 2.80 -21.70
CA MET A 1 10.23 1.54 -22.06
C MET A 1 11.53 1.35 -21.26
N PHE A 2 12.32 2.40 -21.01
CA PHE A 2 13.54 2.33 -20.19
C PHE A 2 13.30 2.12 -18.67
N GLU A 3 12.28 2.74 -18.09
CA GLU A 3 11.94 2.59 -16.65
C GLU A 3 11.66 1.14 -16.24
N ASN A 4 10.95 0.39 -17.09
CA ASN A 4 10.53 -0.97 -16.75
C ASN A 4 11.73 -1.94 -16.70
N ARG A 5 12.74 -1.73 -17.56
CA ARG A 5 13.98 -2.51 -17.53
C ARG A 5 14.81 -2.18 -16.28
N TYR A 6 14.95 -0.90 -15.96
CA TYR A 6 15.67 -0.43 -14.79
C TYR A 6 15.09 -1.00 -13.49
N ILE A 7 13.77 -0.89 -13.31
CA ILE A 7 13.07 -1.46 -12.14
C ILE A 7 13.28 -2.97 -12.05
N LYS A 8 13.21 -3.69 -13.18
CA LYS A 8 13.42 -5.14 -13.22
C LYS A 8 14.83 -5.53 -12.75
N GLU A 9 15.87 -4.88 -13.26
CA GLU A 9 17.28 -5.15 -12.88
C GLU A 9 17.52 -4.93 -11.37
N HIS A 10 16.90 -3.90 -10.79
CA HIS A 10 16.97 -3.66 -9.35
C HIS A 10 16.22 -4.71 -8.53
N LEU A 11 15.05 -5.17 -8.99
CA LEU A 11 14.27 -6.21 -8.30
C LEU A 11 14.92 -7.59 -8.36
N GLU A 12 15.59 -7.92 -9.48
CA GLU A 12 16.35 -9.18 -9.62
C GLU A 12 17.40 -9.33 -8.52
N ARG A 13 18.06 -8.22 -8.14
CA ARG A 13 19.10 -8.17 -7.11
C ARG A 13 18.58 -7.93 -5.69
N THR A 14 17.27 -7.77 -5.54
CA THR A 14 16.61 -7.51 -4.27
C THR A 14 15.93 -8.78 -3.78
N TYR A 15 16.12 -9.11 -2.51
CA TYR A 15 15.62 -10.37 -1.95
C TYR A 15 14.53 -10.13 -0.92
N CYS A 16 13.54 -11.01 -0.89
CA CYS A 16 12.48 -11.00 0.09
C CYS A 16 13.04 -11.22 1.50
N TYR A 17 12.76 -10.29 2.41
CA TYR A 17 13.18 -10.36 3.82
C TYR A 17 12.70 -11.64 4.55
N LYS A 18 11.59 -12.24 4.10
CA LYS A 18 10.96 -13.39 4.76
C LYS A 18 11.46 -14.73 4.23
N CYS A 19 11.58 -14.89 2.91
CA CYS A 19 11.88 -16.19 2.28
C CYS A 19 13.17 -16.22 1.45
N GLY A 20 13.90 -15.11 1.37
CA GLY A 20 15.17 -14.99 0.64
C GLY A 20 15.06 -15.12 -0.88
N THR A 21 13.86 -15.26 -1.45
CA THR A 21 13.67 -15.34 -2.91
C THR A 21 13.82 -13.96 -3.52
N SER A 22 14.42 -13.88 -4.71
CA SER A 22 14.48 -12.65 -5.49
C SER A 22 13.08 -12.04 -5.67
N LEU A 23 12.99 -10.72 -5.68
CA LEU A 23 11.78 -9.98 -6.01
C LEU A 23 11.61 -9.82 -7.53
N GLU A 24 12.39 -10.51 -8.35
CA GLU A 24 12.10 -10.66 -9.77
C GLU A 24 10.67 -11.16 -9.98
N GLY A 25 9.89 -10.45 -10.77
CA GLY A 25 8.48 -10.78 -11.03
C GLY A 25 7.54 -10.48 -9.87
N ALA A 26 7.98 -9.76 -8.84
CA ALA A 26 7.10 -9.25 -7.79
C ALA A 26 6.00 -8.37 -8.40
N LYS A 27 4.77 -8.51 -7.88
CA LYS A 27 3.70 -7.58 -8.21
C LYS A 27 4.01 -6.24 -7.55
N LEU A 28 4.11 -5.19 -8.34
CA LEU A 28 4.40 -3.83 -7.87
C LEU A 28 3.16 -2.96 -7.93
N VAL A 29 2.99 -2.14 -6.89
CA VAL A 29 2.06 -1.02 -6.89
C VAL A 29 2.85 0.24 -6.55
N THR A 30 2.97 1.15 -7.51
CA THR A 30 3.69 2.42 -7.31
C THR A 30 2.94 3.30 -6.32
N ILE A 31 3.60 3.59 -5.20
CA ILE A 31 3.09 4.45 -4.13
C ILE A 31 3.44 5.90 -4.44
N SER A 32 4.70 6.16 -4.79
CA SER A 32 5.21 7.49 -5.13
C SER A 32 6.30 7.40 -6.18
N GLU A 33 6.35 8.39 -7.05
CA GLU A 33 7.38 8.54 -8.08
C GLU A 33 7.96 9.94 -8.01
N ALA A 34 9.28 10.02 -7.94
CA ALA A 34 10.06 11.25 -7.92
C ALA A 34 11.19 11.13 -8.96
N PRO A 35 11.78 12.25 -9.43
CA PRO A 35 12.75 12.23 -10.53
C PRO A 35 13.97 11.32 -10.32
N ILE A 36 14.33 11.03 -9.07
CA ILE A 36 15.50 10.22 -8.70
C ILE A 36 15.13 8.96 -7.91
N ALA A 37 13.84 8.73 -7.63
CA ALA A 37 13.41 7.67 -6.73
C ALA A 37 11.99 7.17 -7.06
N ILE A 38 11.83 5.85 -7.10
CA ILE A 38 10.54 5.19 -7.17
C ILE A 38 10.31 4.45 -5.87
N ILE A 39 9.15 4.69 -5.24
CA ILE A 39 8.70 3.97 -4.06
C ILE A 39 7.53 3.09 -4.48
N ALA A 40 7.71 1.78 -4.37
CA ALA A 40 6.71 0.80 -4.75
C ALA A 40 6.45 -0.17 -3.61
N HIS A 41 5.19 -0.58 -3.48
CA HIS A 41 4.82 -1.74 -2.70
C HIS A 41 5.07 -2.99 -3.56
N ALA A 42 5.98 -3.86 -3.15
CA ALA A 42 6.28 -5.13 -3.78
C ALA A 42 5.71 -6.31 -2.99
N ILE A 43 5.02 -7.21 -3.69
CA ILE A 43 4.51 -8.48 -3.15
C ILE A 43 5.40 -9.61 -3.66
N CYS A 44 6.02 -10.35 -2.74
CA CYS A 44 6.91 -11.45 -3.08
C CYS A 44 6.14 -12.55 -3.85
N PRO A 45 6.63 -13.00 -5.02
CA PRO A 45 5.94 -14.00 -5.82
C PRO A 45 5.85 -15.37 -5.13
N LYS A 46 6.77 -15.69 -4.22
CA LYS A 46 6.86 -16.99 -3.56
C LYS A 46 6.02 -17.09 -2.28
N CYS A 47 6.24 -16.18 -1.33
CA CYS A 47 5.63 -16.28 0.00
C CYS A 47 4.58 -15.21 0.28
N GLN A 48 4.27 -14.36 -0.71
CA GLN A 48 3.32 -13.25 -0.61
C GLN A 48 3.63 -12.24 0.51
N ALA A 49 4.88 -12.24 1.02
CA ALA A 49 5.31 -11.22 1.96
C ALA A 49 5.40 -9.86 1.26
N GLU A 50 4.91 -8.85 1.97
CA GLU A 50 4.80 -7.49 1.49
C GLU A 50 5.98 -6.64 1.96
N SER A 51 6.50 -5.81 1.06
CA SER A 51 7.64 -4.93 1.34
C SER A 51 7.54 -3.64 0.56
N MET A 52 8.01 -2.55 1.15
CA MET A 52 8.21 -1.28 0.45
C MET A 52 9.61 -1.28 -0.13
N VAL A 53 9.69 -1.05 -1.44
CA VAL A 53 10.94 -1.01 -2.20
C VAL A 53 11.14 0.42 -2.68
N THR A 54 12.29 1.00 -2.31
CA THR A 54 12.73 2.30 -2.81
C THR A 54 13.86 2.07 -3.80
N ILE A 55 13.64 2.40 -5.06
CA ILE A 55 14.61 2.25 -6.15
C ILE A 55 15.12 3.64 -6.51
N THR A 56 16.42 3.86 -6.37
CA THR A 56 17.11 5.11 -6.74
C THR A 56 18.27 4.80 -7.67
N THR A 57 18.82 5.81 -8.34
CA THR A 57 20.05 5.67 -9.16
C THR A 57 21.26 5.14 -8.40
N ALA A 58 21.30 5.33 -7.07
CA ALA A 58 22.38 4.85 -6.22
C ALA A 58 22.18 3.40 -5.73
N GLY A 59 20.97 2.85 -5.83
CA GLY A 59 20.67 1.51 -5.33
C GLY A 59 19.22 1.32 -4.89
N THR A 60 18.97 0.14 -4.30
CA THR A 60 17.65 -0.27 -3.81
C THR A 60 17.66 -0.43 -2.29
N GLY A 61 16.69 0.18 -1.61
CA GLY A 61 16.36 -0.10 -0.22
C GLY A 61 15.08 -0.92 -0.12
N THR A 62 15.03 -1.84 0.84
CA THR A 62 13.79 -2.59 1.15
C THR A 62 13.45 -2.53 2.62
N THR A 63 12.17 -2.30 2.89
CA THR A 63 11.62 -2.26 4.24
C THR A 63 10.41 -3.18 4.30
N PRO A 64 10.31 -4.10 5.26
CA PRO A 64 9.14 -4.96 5.39
C PRO A 64 7.89 -4.13 5.69
N ILE A 65 6.76 -4.47 5.07
CA ILE A 65 5.44 -3.96 5.45
C ILE A 65 4.81 -5.01 6.36
N VAL A 66 4.58 -4.62 7.62
CA VAL A 66 3.99 -5.48 8.65
C VAL A 66 2.69 -4.83 9.13
N THR A 67 1.77 -4.63 8.18
CA THR A 67 0.46 -4.02 8.40
C THR A 67 -0.60 -4.90 7.75
N ASP A 68 -1.85 -4.74 8.16
CA ASP A 68 -3.03 -5.29 7.47
C ASP A 68 -3.48 -4.44 6.27
N LEU A 69 -2.89 -3.26 6.08
CA LEU A 69 -3.18 -2.36 4.97
C LEU A 69 -2.71 -2.92 3.63
N LYS A 70 -3.61 -2.86 2.63
CA LYS A 70 -3.28 -3.14 1.23
C LYS A 70 -2.55 -1.96 0.57
N ALA A 71 -1.93 -2.20 -0.58
CA ALA A 71 -1.17 -1.18 -1.31
C ALA A 71 -1.98 0.07 -1.68
N ASP A 72 -3.23 -0.10 -2.07
CA ASP A 72 -4.17 0.98 -2.40
C ASP A 72 -4.60 1.77 -1.15
N GLU A 73 -4.76 1.10 -0.02
CA GLU A 73 -5.05 1.73 1.26
C GLU A 73 -3.86 2.56 1.75
N ILE A 74 -2.65 2.02 1.66
CA ILE A 74 -1.41 2.75 1.97
C ILE A 74 -1.32 4.02 1.11
N LYS A 75 -1.58 3.92 -0.20
CA LYS A 75 -1.57 5.07 -1.10
C LYS A 75 -2.62 6.12 -0.70
N LYS A 76 -3.82 5.69 -0.31
CA LYS A 76 -4.88 6.57 0.20
C LYS A 76 -4.42 7.30 1.47
N PHE A 77 -3.91 6.57 2.46
CA PHE A 77 -3.55 7.12 3.76
C PHE A 77 -2.32 8.05 3.72
N ILE A 78 -1.34 7.80 2.84
CA ILE A 78 -0.20 8.71 2.65
C ILE A 78 -0.66 10.10 2.18
N SER A 79 -1.69 10.15 1.34
CA SER A 79 -2.26 11.40 0.82
C SER A 79 -3.35 12.00 1.71
N ALA A 80 -3.75 11.30 2.79
CA ALA A 80 -4.86 11.73 3.63
C ALA A 80 -4.48 12.96 4.45
N LYS A 81 -5.45 13.86 4.64
CA LYS A 81 -5.30 14.99 5.55
C LYS A 81 -5.29 14.47 6.99
N ASN A 82 -4.65 15.23 7.87
CA ASN A 82 -4.73 14.99 9.30
C ASN A 82 -6.19 14.96 9.76
N VAL A 83 -6.48 14.07 10.72
CA VAL A 83 -7.78 14.01 11.37
C VAL A 83 -8.03 15.34 12.08
N SER A 84 -9.14 15.99 11.74
CA SER A 84 -9.53 17.26 12.33
C SER A 84 -10.38 17.07 13.59
N TYR A 85 -10.57 18.16 14.34
CA TYR A 85 -11.49 18.16 15.49
C TYR A 85 -12.92 17.81 15.07
N ASP A 86 -13.37 18.35 13.92
CA ASP A 86 -14.71 18.08 13.40
C ASP A 86 -14.89 16.61 13.03
N ASP A 87 -13.86 15.95 12.50
CA ASP A 87 -13.90 14.51 12.22
C ASP A 87 -14.14 13.69 13.49
N LEU A 88 -13.48 14.05 14.60
CA LEU A 88 -13.68 13.40 15.90
C LEU A 88 -15.07 13.68 16.47
N LEU A 89 -15.53 14.93 16.41
CA LEU A 89 -16.87 15.29 16.88
C LEU A 89 -17.97 14.58 16.08
N ASN A 90 -17.79 14.47 14.76
CA ASN A 90 -18.71 13.75 13.88
C ASN A 90 -18.73 12.24 14.19
N LEU A 91 -17.56 11.63 14.41
CA LEU A 91 -17.46 10.24 14.81
C LEU A 91 -18.17 10.00 16.15
N HIS A 92 -17.96 10.86 17.15
CA HIS A 92 -18.63 10.76 18.44
C HIS A 92 -20.16 10.80 18.31
N LYS A 93 -20.69 11.79 17.57
CA LYS A 93 -22.13 11.91 17.31
C LYS A 93 -22.73 10.73 16.55
N LEU A 94 -21.95 10.06 15.70
CA LEU A 94 -22.37 8.83 15.02
C LEU A 94 -22.42 7.65 15.97
N LEU A 95 -21.43 7.52 16.85
CA LEU A 95 -21.33 6.45 17.84
C LEU A 95 -22.42 6.52 18.92
N GLU A 96 -22.93 7.72 19.23
CA GLU A 96 -24.11 7.87 20.11
C GLU A 96 -25.38 7.25 19.50
N LYS A 97 -25.48 7.20 18.17
CA LYS A 97 -26.68 6.71 17.46
C LYS A 97 -26.58 5.24 17.10
N GLU A 98 -25.40 4.79 16.71
CA GLU A 98 -25.17 3.42 16.23
C GLU A 98 -23.85 2.88 16.79
N SER A 99 -23.84 1.59 17.15
CA SER A 99 -22.61 0.92 17.59
C SER A 99 -21.57 0.92 16.47
N LEU A 100 -20.29 1.05 16.82
CA LEU A 100 -19.16 1.01 15.89
C LEU A 100 -19.23 -0.16 14.89
N TRP A 101 -19.58 -1.36 15.37
CA TRP A 101 -19.71 -2.57 14.52
C TRP A 101 -20.73 -2.42 13.38
N LYS A 102 -21.87 -1.76 13.64
CA LYS A 102 -22.88 -1.49 12.60
C LYS A 102 -22.37 -0.48 11.57
N LEU A 103 -21.63 0.55 12.02
CA LEU A 103 -21.04 1.55 11.14
C LEU A 103 -19.98 0.92 10.21
N LEU A 104 -19.17 0.00 10.71
CA LEU A 104 -18.16 -0.71 9.92
C LEU A 104 -18.80 -1.60 8.84
N GLN A 105 -19.83 -2.38 9.19
CA GLN A 105 -20.54 -3.25 8.23
C GLN A 105 -21.27 -2.47 7.12
N LYS A 106 -21.78 -1.28 7.43
CA LYS A 106 -22.53 -0.45 6.47
C LYS A 106 -21.67 0.02 5.30
N ASN A 107 -20.36 0.18 5.50
CA ASN A 107 -19.44 0.61 4.46
C ASN A 107 -19.05 -0.52 3.50
N GLU A 108 -18.99 -1.77 3.96
CA GLU A 108 -18.71 -2.94 3.11
C GLU A 108 -19.83 -3.14 2.07
N ALA A 109 -21.10 -3.03 2.49
CA ALA A 109 -22.25 -3.20 1.61
C ALA A 109 -22.42 -2.13 0.52
N ASN A 110 -21.85 -0.93 0.72
CA ASN A 110 -21.88 0.14 -0.29
C ASN A 110 -20.71 0.05 -1.28
N SER A 111 -19.58 -0.54 -0.89
CA SER A 111 -18.43 -0.76 -1.77
C SER A 111 -18.73 -1.80 -2.86
N GLU A 112 -19.51 -2.83 -2.53
CA GLU A 112 -19.94 -3.88 -3.49
C GLU A 112 -20.93 -3.37 -4.56
N LYS A 113 -21.71 -2.33 -4.26
CA LYS A 113 -22.66 -1.74 -5.22
C LYS A 113 -21.99 -0.89 -6.30
N ASN A 114 -20.84 -0.29 -5.99
CA ASN A 114 -20.10 0.55 -6.93
C ASN A 114 -19.14 -0.23 -7.85
N GLN A 115 -18.95 -1.54 -7.65
CA GLN A 115 -18.15 -2.40 -8.53
C GLN A 115 -18.96 -3.10 -9.63
N LYS A 116 -20.29 -2.88 -9.69
CA LYS A 116 -21.20 -3.52 -10.66
C LYS A 116 -21.75 -2.57 -11.74
N ASN A 117 -21.28 -1.32 -11.80
CA ASN A 117 -21.65 -0.36 -12.83
C ASN A 117 -20.45 0.05 -13.67
#